data_AF-A0A7X7VPU4-F1
#
_entry.id   AF-A0A7X7VPU4-F1
#
_cell.length_a   1.000
_cell.length_b   1.000
_cell.length_c   1.000
_cell.angle_alpha   90.00
_cell.angle_beta   90.00
_cell.angle_gamma   90.00
#
_symmetry.space_group_name_H-M   'P 1'
#
loop_
_entity.id
_entity.type
_entity.pdbx_description
1 polymer ?
#
loop_
_entity_poly.entity_id
_entity_poly.type
_entity_poly.pdbx_seq_one_letter_code
_entity_poly.pdbx_strand_id
1 'polypeptide(L)'
;MANGQANEHFGSPTARMEAFRNKLLNAKPYVDVERAVIATRVYHDYADQPLTLKRAIMLREVLAHMSIFIEPETLIVGNQATANRNAPIYPEYAMGWVIDELDEFDKRPGDRFYITEENKQKLRDIAPFWEHSTLFDRGYAAFPPHARLYYDLGIIKSEGNITSGDGHCAVNYGPMLKRGLVDYKRRAEQKLAGLDLTDYRNIHKSYFYRAIVIVADAVHDFAMRFSDLALSQAKICAETSRRRELEQIAETCRQVPYKPARNFREAVQSLWFVHLILQIESNGHSLSYGRMDQYLDPYYEADLSSGRITEAQADELLCNLWLKTYTINKIRSWTHTQFSAGSPLYQNVTIGGQRLDADGSPHDATNPMSWLILKSVAQCHLTQPNLTVRYHKSLPDDFMSEAIQVVRCGFGMPAFNDDEAIIPSFIAKGVSREDAYNYSAIGCVETAVPGKWGYRCTGMSFLNFPKALLIGMNGGTDPASGTKLFDAGGHFRNFSCWDDVLKCWDKTIRQMTREMVTIDATCDMVLEQETADVLCSALTDDCIERGLTIKEGG
;
A
#
# COMPACT_ATOMS: atom_id res chain seq x y z
N MET A 1 -23.52 14.68 -15.08
CA MET A 1 -23.17 14.56 -16.51
C MET A 1 -22.05 13.54 -16.75
N ALA A 2 -20.99 13.48 -15.94
CA ALA A 2 -19.86 12.54 -16.14
C ALA A 2 -20.22 11.03 -16.10
N ASN A 3 -21.01 10.57 -15.12
CA ASN A 3 -21.46 9.15 -15.09
C ASN A 3 -22.32 8.75 -16.30
N GLY A 4 -22.94 9.71 -17.00
CA GLY A 4 -23.78 9.41 -18.17
C GLY A 4 -22.96 8.92 -19.37
N GLN A 5 -21.76 9.48 -19.59
CA GLN A 5 -20.90 9.10 -20.72
C GLN A 5 -20.18 7.77 -20.48
N ALA A 6 -19.77 7.47 -19.24
CA ALA A 6 -19.19 6.19 -18.88
C ALA A 6 -20.19 5.03 -19.10
N ASN A 7 -21.44 5.23 -18.67
CA ASN A 7 -22.50 4.23 -18.75
C ASN A 7 -22.94 3.93 -20.19
N GLU A 8 -22.77 4.85 -21.13
CA GLU A 8 -23.10 4.62 -22.55
C GLU A 8 -22.11 3.68 -23.25
N HIS A 9 -20.83 3.71 -22.89
CA HIS A 9 -19.78 2.88 -23.53
C HIS A 9 -19.45 1.61 -22.73
N PHE A 10 -19.19 1.73 -21.43
CA PHE A 10 -18.75 0.60 -20.58
C PHE A 10 -19.91 -0.12 -19.87
N GLY A 11 -21.13 0.40 -19.99
CA GLY A 11 -22.27 -0.04 -19.20
C GLY A 11 -22.21 0.45 -17.76
N SER A 12 -23.14 -0.03 -16.93
CA SER A 12 -23.21 0.30 -15.51
C SER A 12 -22.87 -0.93 -14.66
N PRO A 13 -22.36 -0.75 -13.43
CA PRO A 13 -22.32 -1.83 -12.45
C PRO A 13 -23.70 -2.47 -12.25
N THR A 14 -23.74 -3.72 -11.79
CA THR A 14 -25.01 -4.34 -11.40
C THR A 14 -25.72 -3.51 -10.33
N ALA A 15 -27.05 -3.62 -10.22
CA ALA A 15 -27.82 -2.86 -9.22
C ALA A 15 -27.31 -3.09 -7.79
N ARG A 16 -26.78 -4.29 -7.51
CA ARG A 16 -26.15 -4.65 -6.24
C ARG A 16 -24.83 -3.90 -6.01
N MET A 17 -23.95 -3.85 -7.02
CA MET A 17 -22.68 -3.11 -6.92
C MET A 17 -22.92 -1.60 -6.86
N GLU A 18 -23.89 -1.08 -7.60
CA GLU A 18 -24.29 0.33 -7.54
C GLU A 18 -24.84 0.70 -6.15
N ALA A 19 -25.64 -0.18 -5.53
CA ALA A 19 -26.11 0.02 -4.16
C ALA A 19 -24.94 0.05 -3.16
N PHE A 20 -23.97 -0.86 -3.29
CA PHE A 20 -22.79 -0.87 -2.42
C PHE A 20 -21.92 0.38 -2.64
N ARG A 21 -21.69 0.76 -3.89
CA ARG A 21 -20.99 2.01 -4.27
C ARG A 21 -21.61 3.23 -3.61
N ASN A 22 -22.93 3.37 -3.71
CA ASN A 22 -23.63 4.50 -3.10
C ASN A 22 -23.55 4.48 -1.58
N LYS A 23 -23.58 3.31 -0.93
CA LYS A 23 -23.33 3.21 0.52
C LYS A 23 -21.92 3.68 0.89
N LEU A 24 -20.90 3.32 0.11
CA LEU A 24 -19.51 3.70 0.39
C LEU A 24 -19.25 5.20 0.16
N LEU A 25 -19.80 5.79 -0.91
CA LEU A 25 -19.66 7.23 -1.19
C LEU A 25 -20.37 8.11 -0.15
N ASN A 26 -21.47 7.62 0.42
CA ASN A 26 -22.21 8.30 1.48
C ASN A 26 -21.73 7.91 2.89
N ALA A 27 -20.74 7.03 3.01
CA ALA A 27 -20.22 6.61 4.30
C ALA A 27 -19.52 7.79 4.98
N LYS A 28 -19.86 8.01 6.24
CA LYS A 28 -19.23 8.99 7.11
C LYS A 28 -18.03 8.32 7.79
N PRO A 29 -16.77 8.68 7.46
CA PRO A 29 -15.61 7.94 7.97
C PRO A 29 -15.35 8.25 9.45
N TYR A 30 -15.19 7.21 10.28
CA TYR A 30 -14.81 7.36 11.69
C TYR A 30 -13.37 6.91 11.97
N VAL A 31 -12.80 7.42 13.05
CA VAL A 31 -11.57 6.87 13.64
C VAL A 31 -11.91 5.58 14.38
N ASP A 32 -11.20 4.51 14.01
CA ASP A 32 -11.31 3.19 14.63
C ASP A 32 -10.13 2.94 15.57
N VAL A 33 -10.46 2.48 16.79
CA VAL A 33 -9.49 2.32 17.88
C VAL A 33 -9.21 0.85 18.21
N GLU A 34 -9.93 -0.10 17.60
CA GLU A 34 -9.87 -1.52 17.97
C GLU A 34 -8.45 -2.08 17.75
N ARG A 35 -7.87 -1.80 16.57
CA ARG A 35 -6.49 -2.16 16.26
C ARG A 35 -5.51 -1.56 17.27
N ALA A 36 -5.64 -0.27 17.60
CA ALA A 36 -4.71 0.42 18.48
C ALA A 36 -4.73 -0.14 19.91
N VAL A 37 -5.91 -0.48 20.43
CA VAL A 37 -6.06 -1.09 21.76
C VAL A 37 -5.44 -2.49 21.78
N ILE A 38 -5.70 -3.32 20.76
CA ILE A 38 -5.10 -4.66 20.66
C ILE A 38 -3.57 -4.56 20.53
N ALA A 39 -3.07 -3.68 19.67
CA ALA A 39 -1.64 -3.49 19.46
C ALA A 39 -0.93 -3.03 20.74
N THR A 40 -1.52 -2.09 21.49
CA THR A 40 -1.00 -1.62 22.79
C THR A 40 -0.90 -2.78 23.78
N ARG A 41 -1.96 -3.59 23.91
CA ARG A 41 -1.95 -4.78 24.77
C ARG A 41 -0.81 -5.73 24.40
N VAL A 42 -0.63 -6.02 23.11
CA VAL A 42 0.45 -6.91 22.67
C VAL A 42 1.83 -6.33 22.96
N TYR A 43 2.05 -5.04 22.69
CA TYR A 43 3.34 -4.41 22.96
C TYR A 43 3.67 -4.36 24.45
N HIS A 44 2.65 -4.28 25.31
CA HIS A 44 2.79 -4.42 26.75
C HIS A 44 3.11 -5.86 27.16
N ASP A 45 2.28 -6.83 26.77
CA ASP A 45 2.38 -8.22 27.24
C ASP A 45 3.59 -8.97 26.69
N TYR A 46 4.11 -8.54 25.54
CA TYR A 46 5.25 -9.13 24.85
C TYR A 46 6.42 -8.13 24.73
N ALA A 47 6.58 -7.24 25.71
CA ALA A 47 7.61 -6.21 25.70
C ALA A 47 9.04 -6.75 25.53
N ASP A 48 9.29 -7.97 26.03
CA ASP A 48 10.56 -8.70 26.00
C ASP A 48 10.90 -9.35 24.64
N GLN A 49 9.91 -9.53 23.76
CA GLN A 49 10.11 -10.23 22.50
C GLN A 49 10.93 -9.40 21.49
N PRO A 50 11.78 -10.06 20.66
CA PRO A 50 12.38 -9.43 19.49
C PRO A 50 11.32 -8.77 18.61
N LEU A 51 11.63 -7.62 18.03
CA LEU A 51 10.67 -6.79 17.31
C LEU A 51 9.91 -7.58 16.22
N THR A 52 10.60 -8.32 15.36
CA THR A 52 9.98 -9.08 14.26
C THR A 52 8.95 -10.09 14.77
N LEU A 53 9.21 -10.74 15.91
CA LEU A 53 8.26 -11.66 16.55
C LEU A 53 7.11 -10.91 17.21
N LYS A 54 7.40 -9.81 17.91
CA LYS A 54 6.39 -8.94 18.53
C LYS A 54 5.40 -8.41 17.48
N ARG A 55 5.90 -8.02 16.30
CA ARG A 55 5.13 -7.59 15.13
C ARG A 55 4.25 -8.70 14.56
N ALA A 56 4.79 -9.91 14.40
CA ALA A 56 4.00 -11.06 13.97
C ALA A 56 2.90 -11.44 14.97
N ILE A 57 3.21 -11.41 16.27
CA ILE A 57 2.23 -11.64 17.33
C ILE A 57 1.16 -10.54 17.32
N MET A 58 1.55 -9.28 17.16
CA MET A 58 0.61 -8.16 17.05
C MET A 58 -0.37 -8.39 15.91
N LEU A 59 0.13 -8.70 14.71
CA LEU A 59 -0.74 -8.97 13.56
C LEU A 59 -1.66 -10.17 13.82
N ARG A 60 -1.15 -11.26 14.42
CA ARG A 60 -1.97 -12.41 14.81
C ARG A 60 -3.12 -12.01 15.73
N GLU A 61 -2.81 -11.26 16.78
CA GLU A 61 -3.80 -10.85 17.78
C GLU A 61 -4.84 -9.89 17.20
N VAL A 62 -4.42 -8.95 16.35
CA VAL A 62 -5.35 -8.07 15.62
C VAL A 62 -6.26 -8.90 14.73
N LEU A 63 -5.72 -9.79 13.90
CA LEU A 63 -6.53 -10.62 13.00
C LEU A 63 -7.40 -11.63 13.76
N ALA A 64 -7.01 -12.09 14.94
CA ALA A 64 -7.81 -13.00 15.76
C ALA A 64 -9.00 -12.30 16.45
N HIS A 65 -8.83 -11.03 16.83
CA HIS A 65 -9.77 -10.35 17.73
C HIS A 65 -10.52 -9.17 17.11
N MET A 66 -10.03 -8.57 16.03
CA MET A 66 -10.72 -7.47 15.38
C MET A 66 -12.12 -7.89 14.93
N SER A 67 -13.06 -6.97 14.96
CA SER A 67 -14.42 -7.17 14.50
C SER A 67 -14.43 -7.46 13.00
N ILE A 68 -15.21 -8.48 12.59
CA ILE A 68 -15.40 -8.85 11.19
C ILE A 68 -16.86 -8.79 10.79
N PHE A 69 -17.14 -8.43 9.53
CA PHE A 69 -18.49 -8.42 8.99
C PHE A 69 -18.50 -8.75 7.50
N ILE A 70 -19.67 -9.19 7.01
CA ILE A 70 -19.92 -9.44 5.59
C ILE A 70 -21.05 -8.52 5.15
N GLU A 71 -20.78 -7.66 4.18
CA GLU A 71 -21.80 -6.77 3.63
C GLU A 71 -22.82 -7.57 2.81
N PRO A 72 -24.13 -7.21 2.86
CA PRO A 72 -25.17 -7.90 2.09
C PRO A 72 -24.90 -7.98 0.59
N GLU A 73 -24.24 -6.97 0.02
CA GLU A 73 -24.00 -6.84 -1.42
C GLU A 73 -22.78 -7.61 -1.93
N THR A 74 -21.89 -8.07 -1.04
CA THR A 74 -20.54 -8.49 -1.45
C THR A 74 -20.45 -9.97 -1.79
N LEU A 75 -19.65 -10.25 -2.82
CA LEU A 75 -19.20 -11.55 -3.34
C LEU A 75 -17.83 -11.98 -2.77
N ILE A 76 -17.06 -11.02 -2.25
CA ILE A 76 -15.78 -11.22 -1.55
C ILE A 76 -15.81 -10.52 -0.18
N VAL A 77 -15.03 -11.02 0.77
CA VAL A 77 -15.09 -10.64 2.18
C VAL A 77 -13.74 -10.21 2.75
N GLY A 78 -13.77 -9.52 3.88
CA GLY A 78 -12.61 -8.88 4.51
C GLY A 78 -12.87 -7.41 4.79
N ASN A 79 -12.61 -6.95 6.01
CA ASN A 79 -12.73 -5.55 6.43
C ASN A 79 -11.50 -5.10 7.22
N GLN A 80 -11.13 -3.82 7.10
CA GLN A 80 -9.95 -3.25 7.77
C GLN A 80 -10.25 -2.78 9.21
N ALA A 81 -11.49 -2.37 9.46
CA ALA A 81 -11.94 -1.72 10.69
C ALA A 81 -13.39 -2.15 11.00
N THR A 82 -13.97 -1.67 12.10
CA THR A 82 -15.33 -2.04 12.55
C THR A 82 -16.45 -1.65 11.56
N ALA A 83 -16.19 -0.72 10.64
CA ALA A 83 -17.08 -0.37 9.55
C ALA A 83 -16.32 0.08 8.29
N ASN A 84 -16.98 0.05 7.14
CA ASN A 84 -16.41 0.53 5.89
C ASN A 84 -16.04 2.02 5.96
N ARG A 85 -14.90 2.39 5.39
CA ARG A 85 -14.31 3.73 5.39
C ARG A 85 -13.87 4.26 6.76
N ASN A 86 -13.98 3.48 7.84
CA ASN A 86 -13.31 3.83 9.09
C ASN A 86 -11.79 3.67 8.95
N ALA A 87 -11.03 4.56 9.59
CA ALA A 87 -9.57 4.52 9.58
C ALA A 87 -9.03 4.02 10.93
N PRO A 88 -8.32 2.88 10.96
CA PRO A 88 -7.67 2.41 12.18
C PRO A 88 -6.50 3.32 12.60
N ILE A 89 -6.26 3.40 13.91
CA ILE A 89 -5.07 4.02 14.48
C ILE A 89 -3.92 3.00 14.62
N TYR A 90 -2.71 3.47 14.33
CA TYR A 90 -1.48 2.67 14.37
C TYR A 90 -0.48 3.34 15.32
N PRO A 91 -0.66 3.14 16.64
CA PRO A 91 0.02 3.93 17.65
C PRO A 91 1.53 3.65 17.69
N GLU A 92 1.99 2.52 17.14
CA GLU A 92 3.41 2.19 17.06
C GLU A 92 4.21 3.17 16.17
N TYR A 93 3.54 3.86 15.24
CA TYR A 93 4.23 4.83 14.35
C TYR A 93 4.19 6.25 14.92
N ALA A 94 3.03 6.72 15.36
CA ALA A 94 2.88 8.06 15.94
C ALA A 94 1.58 8.17 16.73
N MET A 95 1.65 8.74 17.94
CA MET A 95 0.49 8.94 18.80
C MET A 95 0.27 10.41 19.21
N GLY A 96 1.32 11.23 19.25
CA GLY A 96 1.24 12.65 19.67
C GLY A 96 0.19 13.44 18.87
N TRP A 97 0.34 13.50 17.54
CA TRP A 97 -0.61 14.22 16.67
C TRP A 97 -2.04 13.66 16.78
N VAL A 98 -2.20 12.36 17.05
CA VAL A 98 -3.54 11.75 17.19
C VAL A 98 -4.24 12.35 18.40
N ILE A 99 -3.53 12.49 19.52
CA ILE A 99 -4.06 13.07 20.76
C ILE A 99 -4.28 14.57 20.63
N ASP A 100 -3.36 15.28 20.00
CA ASP A 100 -3.45 16.74 19.79
C ASP A 100 -4.65 17.13 18.92
N GLU A 101 -5.05 16.25 17.99
CA GLU A 101 -6.10 16.54 17.00
C GLU A 101 -7.45 15.85 17.29
N LEU A 102 -7.63 15.16 18.43
CA LEU A 102 -8.86 14.41 18.75
C LEU A 102 -10.15 15.22 18.60
N ASP A 103 -10.10 16.50 18.95
CA ASP A 103 -11.22 17.43 18.92
C ASP A 103 -11.27 18.26 17.62
N GLU A 104 -10.35 18.03 16.69
CA GLU A 104 -10.21 18.79 15.44
C GLU A 104 -10.54 17.98 14.18
N PHE A 105 -10.57 16.64 14.26
CA PHE A 105 -10.77 15.77 13.10
C PHE A 105 -12.01 16.09 12.25
N ASP A 106 -13.14 16.44 12.86
CA ASP A 106 -14.39 16.75 12.15
C ASP A 106 -14.49 18.22 11.72
N LYS A 107 -13.57 19.07 12.21
CA LYS A 107 -13.46 20.51 11.88
C LYS A 107 -12.50 20.79 10.74
N ARG A 108 -11.61 19.85 10.39
CA ARG A 108 -10.64 19.97 9.28
C ARG A 108 -11.34 20.41 7.98
N PRO A 109 -10.72 21.24 7.11
CA PRO A 109 -11.37 21.70 5.88
C PRO A 109 -11.49 20.63 4.79
N GLY A 110 -10.76 19.51 4.91
CA GLY A 110 -10.86 18.32 4.06
C GLY A 110 -10.49 17.07 4.85
N ASP A 111 -10.74 15.89 4.31
CA ASP A 111 -10.43 14.59 4.95
C ASP A 111 -10.89 14.53 6.42
N ARG A 112 -12.15 14.89 6.63
CA ARG A 112 -12.80 14.91 7.94
C ARG A 112 -13.03 13.50 8.43
N PHE A 113 -12.67 13.25 9.68
CA PHE A 113 -13.00 12.02 10.40
C PHE A 113 -13.83 12.35 11.62
N TYR A 114 -14.68 11.41 12.00
CA TYR A 114 -15.49 11.53 13.21
C TYR A 114 -15.00 10.55 14.26
N ILE A 115 -15.17 10.89 15.52
CA ILE A 115 -14.75 10.03 16.63
C ILE A 115 -15.72 10.22 17.79
N THR A 116 -16.08 9.11 18.44
CA THR A 116 -16.95 9.14 19.62
C THR A 116 -16.16 9.50 20.87
N GLU A 117 -16.80 10.06 21.89
CA GLU A 117 -16.13 10.35 23.18
C GLU A 117 -15.53 9.09 23.82
N GLU A 118 -16.20 7.94 23.69
CA GLU A 118 -15.66 6.65 24.14
C GLU A 118 -14.33 6.31 23.45
N ASN A 119 -14.26 6.49 22.12
CA ASN A 119 -13.05 6.22 21.37
C ASN A 119 -11.95 7.25 21.65
N LYS A 120 -12.30 8.52 21.87
CA LYS A 120 -11.33 9.53 22.36
C LYS A 120 -10.73 9.09 23.68
N GLN A 121 -11.56 8.64 24.63
CA GLN A 121 -11.07 8.18 25.94
C GLN A 121 -10.15 6.97 25.81
N LYS A 122 -10.54 5.96 25.00
CA LYS A 122 -9.67 4.78 24.74
C LYS A 122 -8.31 5.18 24.18
N LEU A 123 -8.25 6.16 23.28
CA LEU A 123 -6.98 6.67 22.74
C LEU A 123 -6.17 7.41 23.82
N ARG A 124 -6.81 8.23 24.66
CA ARG A 124 -6.14 8.89 25.80
C ARG A 124 -5.59 7.88 26.81
N ASP A 125 -6.30 6.77 27.04
CA ASP A 125 -5.89 5.74 27.99
C ASP A 125 -4.63 4.98 27.52
N ILE A 126 -4.50 4.72 26.22
CA ILE A 126 -3.32 4.02 25.66
C ILE A 126 -2.15 4.96 25.34
N ALA A 127 -2.39 6.27 25.16
CA ALA A 127 -1.35 7.20 24.72
C ALA A 127 -0.10 7.25 25.63
N PRO A 128 -0.22 7.25 26.98
CA PRO A 128 0.96 7.26 27.85
C PRO A 128 1.89 6.06 27.67
N PHE A 129 1.37 4.91 27.22
CA PHE A 129 2.21 3.74 26.93
C PHE A 129 3.14 3.98 25.73
N TRP A 130 2.68 4.77 24.75
CA TRP A 130 3.40 5.02 23.51
C TRP A 130 4.34 6.22 23.57
N GLU A 131 4.24 7.05 24.61
CA GLU A 131 5.09 8.23 24.78
C GLU A 131 6.57 7.86 24.71
N HIS A 132 7.34 8.61 23.89
CA HIS A 132 8.78 8.41 23.66
C HIS A 132 9.17 7.06 23.03
N SER A 133 8.20 6.25 22.58
CA SER A 133 8.48 4.92 22.05
C SER A 133 8.00 4.72 20.60
N THR A 134 7.29 5.69 20.04
CA THR A 134 6.81 5.63 18.65
C THR A 134 7.93 5.81 17.63
N LEU A 135 7.70 5.36 16.39
CA LEU A 135 8.59 5.64 15.26
C LEU A 135 8.87 7.15 15.11
N PHE A 136 7.85 8.00 15.30
CA PHE A 136 8.01 9.45 15.20
C PHE A 136 8.95 9.98 16.28
N ASP A 137 8.74 9.59 17.54
CA ASP A 137 9.56 10.07 18.66
C ASP A 137 11.03 9.71 18.47
N ARG A 138 11.30 8.46 18.09
CA ARG A 138 12.65 7.96 17.86
C ARG A 138 13.27 8.54 16.59
N GLY A 139 12.50 8.62 15.50
CA GLY A 139 12.93 9.19 14.23
C GLY A 139 13.32 10.66 14.34
N TYR A 140 12.47 11.45 15.00
CA TYR A 140 12.72 12.87 15.23
C TYR A 140 13.91 13.13 16.16
N ALA A 141 14.09 12.29 17.19
CA ALA A 141 15.24 12.35 18.08
C ALA A 141 16.55 11.91 17.39
N ALA A 142 16.47 11.01 16.41
CA ALA A 142 17.63 10.49 15.70
C ALA A 142 18.20 11.46 14.66
N PHE A 143 17.42 12.46 14.20
CA PHE A 143 17.92 13.42 13.22
C PHE A 143 19.16 14.16 13.73
N PRO A 144 20.27 14.18 12.96
CA PRO A 144 21.42 15.00 13.32
C PRO A 144 21.01 16.46 13.50
N PRO A 145 21.47 17.16 14.56
CA PRO A 145 20.95 18.49 14.90
C PRO A 145 20.98 19.50 13.77
N HIS A 146 22.01 19.47 12.91
CA HIS A 146 22.11 20.37 11.76
C HIS A 146 21.12 20.00 10.64
N ALA A 147 21.02 18.72 10.27
CA ALA A 147 20.06 18.24 9.27
C ALA A 147 18.61 18.49 9.73
N ARG A 148 18.33 18.31 11.02
CA ARG A 148 17.02 18.55 11.63
C ARG A 148 16.51 19.98 11.42
N LEU A 149 17.38 20.99 11.33
CA LEU A 149 16.97 22.36 11.01
C LEU A 149 16.24 22.45 9.67
N TYR A 150 16.64 21.65 8.67
CA TYR A 150 16.01 21.64 7.35
C TYR A 150 14.61 21.03 7.40
N TYR A 151 14.42 20.04 8.28
CA TYR A 151 13.12 19.44 8.58
C TYR A 151 12.22 20.43 9.33
N ASP A 152 12.70 20.99 10.45
CA ASP A 152 11.93 21.89 11.33
C ASP A 152 11.50 23.18 10.59
N LEU A 153 12.32 23.67 9.65
CA LEU A 153 11.99 24.81 8.80
C LEU A 153 11.10 24.44 7.60
N GLY A 154 10.73 23.18 7.41
CA GLY A 154 9.89 22.72 6.29
C GLY A 154 10.56 22.88 4.92
N ILE A 155 11.89 22.87 4.86
CA ILE A 155 12.66 22.89 3.61
C ILE A 155 12.66 21.49 3.00
N ILE A 156 12.87 20.48 3.86
CA ILE A 156 12.82 19.07 3.54
C ILE A 156 11.70 18.46 4.37
N LYS A 157 10.75 17.79 3.73
CA LYS A 157 9.66 17.10 4.42
C LYS A 157 9.83 15.59 4.33
N SER A 158 9.90 14.93 5.49
CA SER A 158 9.96 13.47 5.65
C SER A 158 8.96 12.94 6.69
N GLU A 159 7.99 13.77 7.12
CA GLU A 159 7.02 13.46 8.19
C GLU A 159 6.30 12.11 7.93
N GLY A 160 5.98 11.82 6.67
CA GLY A 160 5.34 10.56 6.27
C GLY A 160 6.15 9.29 6.54
N ASN A 161 7.48 9.40 6.61
CA ASN A 161 8.38 8.27 6.75
C ASN A 161 8.53 7.86 8.21
N ILE A 162 8.29 8.80 9.13
CA ILE A 162 8.39 8.56 10.57
C ILE A 162 7.03 8.58 11.28
N THR A 163 5.93 8.80 10.55
CA THR A 163 4.55 8.71 11.08
C THR A 163 3.74 7.54 10.51
N SER A 164 4.33 6.78 9.59
CA SER A 164 3.73 5.56 9.06
C SER A 164 4.78 4.55 8.64
N GLY A 165 4.36 3.29 8.49
CA GLY A 165 5.15 2.30 7.79
C GLY A 165 5.37 2.69 6.33
N ASP A 166 6.28 1.99 5.67
CA ASP A 166 6.77 2.41 4.37
C ASP A 166 5.73 2.28 3.25
N GLY A 167 5.16 1.09 3.03
CA GLY A 167 4.30 0.84 1.88
C GLY A 167 5.06 1.03 0.56
N HIS A 168 4.46 1.70 -0.44
CA HIS A 168 5.08 1.97 -1.74
C HIS A 168 5.78 0.75 -2.36
N CYS A 169 5.06 -0.36 -2.41
CA CYS A 169 5.52 -1.59 -3.05
C CYS A 169 4.35 -2.38 -3.60
N ALA A 170 4.66 -3.38 -4.43
CA ALA A 170 3.75 -4.44 -4.83
C ALA A 170 4.41 -5.75 -4.46
N VAL A 171 3.72 -6.59 -3.69
CA VAL A 171 4.23 -7.92 -3.31
C VAL A 171 4.06 -8.92 -4.46
N ASN A 172 4.65 -10.11 -4.33
CA ASN A 172 4.63 -11.14 -5.36
C ASN A 172 3.29 -11.93 -5.40
N TYR A 173 2.21 -11.27 -5.84
CA TYR A 173 0.88 -11.86 -5.88
C TYR A 173 0.79 -13.11 -6.76
N GLY A 174 1.41 -13.12 -7.95
CA GLY A 174 1.30 -14.25 -8.89
C GLY A 174 1.75 -15.61 -8.31
N PRO A 175 2.99 -15.73 -7.82
CA PRO A 175 3.46 -16.91 -7.08
C PRO A 175 2.65 -17.20 -5.82
N MET A 176 2.20 -16.16 -5.08
CA MET A 176 1.32 -16.35 -3.93
C MET A 176 0.02 -17.05 -4.30
N LEU A 177 -0.66 -16.63 -5.37
CA LEU A 177 -1.90 -17.26 -5.84
C LEU A 177 -1.70 -18.73 -6.27
N LYS A 178 -0.54 -19.03 -6.88
CA LYS A 178 -0.21 -20.39 -7.36
C LYS A 178 0.22 -21.34 -6.25
N ARG A 179 0.80 -20.84 -5.17
CA ARG A 179 1.45 -21.67 -4.12
C ARG A 179 0.70 -21.65 -2.78
N GLY A 180 -0.06 -20.58 -2.51
CA GLY A 180 -0.68 -20.31 -1.21
C GLY A 180 0.34 -19.99 -0.12
N LEU A 181 -0.09 -19.36 0.97
CA LEU A 181 0.79 -19.06 2.12
C LEU A 181 1.35 -20.32 2.80
N VAL A 182 0.73 -21.48 2.62
CA VAL A 182 1.24 -22.77 3.10
C VAL A 182 2.64 -23.08 2.55
N ASP A 183 2.94 -22.67 1.32
CA ASP A 183 4.27 -22.86 0.74
C ASP A 183 5.31 -21.92 1.37
N TYR A 184 4.93 -20.67 1.64
CA TYR A 184 5.80 -19.69 2.30
C TYR A 184 6.11 -20.10 3.73
N LYS A 185 5.10 -20.59 4.47
CA LYS A 185 5.28 -21.21 5.80
C LYS A 185 6.25 -22.38 5.74
N ARG A 186 6.02 -23.34 4.83
CA ARG A 186 6.90 -24.51 4.63
C ARG A 186 8.34 -24.10 4.32
N ARG A 187 8.55 -23.12 3.44
CA ARG A 187 9.90 -22.60 3.10
C ARG A 187 10.57 -21.97 4.32
N ALA A 188 9.85 -21.17 5.11
CA ALA A 188 10.37 -20.56 6.33
C ALA A 188 10.76 -21.63 7.38
N GLU A 189 9.92 -22.66 7.58
CA GLU A 189 10.22 -23.79 8.48
C GLU A 189 11.48 -24.56 8.02
N GLN A 190 11.61 -24.80 6.72
CA GLN A 190 12.81 -25.45 6.16
C GLN A 190 14.07 -24.61 6.35
N LYS A 191 13.99 -23.31 6.10
CA LYS A 191 15.12 -22.39 6.32
C LYS A 191 15.49 -22.33 7.79
N LEU A 192 14.51 -22.23 8.69
CA LEU A 192 14.71 -22.24 10.14
C LEU A 192 15.40 -23.51 10.62
N ALA A 193 14.95 -24.69 10.16
CA ALA A 193 15.55 -25.97 10.51
C ALA A 193 16.98 -26.15 10.00
N GLY A 194 17.35 -25.43 8.93
CA GLY A 194 18.69 -25.44 8.35
C GLY A 194 19.69 -24.47 8.98
N LEU A 195 19.28 -23.65 9.96
CA LEU A 195 20.16 -22.67 10.60
C LEU A 195 21.08 -23.33 11.64
N ASP A 196 22.38 -23.03 11.56
CA ASP A 196 23.31 -23.26 12.67
C ASP A 196 23.18 -22.10 13.67
N LEU A 197 22.49 -22.35 14.79
CA LEU A 197 22.21 -21.34 15.81
C LEU A 197 23.42 -21.00 16.70
N THR A 198 24.58 -21.64 16.48
CA THR A 198 25.83 -21.23 17.15
C THR A 198 26.42 -19.94 16.57
N ASP A 199 25.98 -19.52 15.37
CA ASP A 199 26.25 -18.20 14.81
C ASP A 199 25.13 -17.21 15.17
N TYR A 200 25.48 -16.12 15.88
CA TYR A 200 24.51 -15.12 16.31
C TYR A 200 23.74 -14.46 15.16
N ARG A 201 24.32 -14.39 13.95
CA ARG A 201 23.63 -13.87 12.76
C ARG A 201 22.46 -14.76 12.35
N ASN A 202 22.57 -16.07 12.57
CA ASN A 202 21.50 -17.02 12.32
C ASN A 202 20.40 -16.94 13.39
N ILE A 203 20.74 -16.56 14.63
CA ILE A 203 19.73 -16.28 15.66
C ILE A 203 18.80 -15.15 15.18
N HIS A 204 19.36 -14.08 14.62
CA HIS A 204 18.57 -12.98 14.07
C HIS A 204 17.62 -13.46 12.95
N LYS A 205 18.14 -14.22 11.97
CA LYS A 205 17.33 -14.82 10.90
C LYS A 205 16.20 -15.72 11.42
N SER A 206 16.44 -16.42 12.53
CA SER A 206 15.45 -17.31 13.13
C SER A 206 14.18 -16.56 13.56
N TYR A 207 14.30 -15.30 13.99
CA TYR A 207 13.16 -14.47 14.37
C TYR A 207 12.26 -14.20 13.17
N PHE A 208 12.85 -13.85 12.02
CA PHE A 208 12.11 -13.62 10.79
C PHE A 208 11.38 -14.88 10.32
N TYR A 209 12.06 -16.04 10.27
CA TYR A 209 11.40 -17.27 9.84
C TYR A 209 10.25 -17.71 10.76
N ARG A 210 10.45 -17.62 12.08
CA ARG A 210 9.38 -17.88 13.05
C ARG A 210 8.21 -16.90 12.92
N ALA A 211 8.51 -15.63 12.64
CA ALA A 211 7.50 -14.61 12.39
C ALA A 211 6.65 -14.94 11.15
N ILE A 212 7.26 -15.41 10.05
CA ILE A 212 6.53 -15.85 8.84
C ILE A 212 5.55 -16.97 9.18
N VAL A 213 5.98 -17.96 9.97
CA VAL A 213 5.11 -19.08 10.38
C VAL A 213 3.89 -18.57 11.15
N ILE A 214 4.11 -17.69 12.14
CA ILE A 214 3.03 -17.08 12.94
C ILE A 214 2.05 -16.33 12.04
N VAL A 215 2.56 -15.51 11.12
CA VAL A 215 1.73 -14.70 10.23
C VAL A 215 0.96 -15.55 9.22
N ALA A 216 1.57 -16.58 8.65
CA ALA A 216 0.87 -17.48 7.73
C ALA A 216 -0.31 -18.20 8.40
N ASP A 217 -0.13 -18.63 9.65
CA ASP A 217 -1.21 -19.22 10.46
C ASP A 217 -2.28 -18.18 10.83
N ALA A 218 -1.87 -16.97 11.23
CA ALA A 218 -2.80 -15.88 11.52
C ALA A 218 -3.70 -15.52 10.33
N VAL A 219 -3.13 -15.48 9.12
CA VAL A 219 -3.90 -15.20 7.90
C VAL A 219 -4.85 -16.36 7.58
N HIS A 220 -4.43 -17.61 7.80
CA HIS A 220 -5.32 -18.76 7.66
C HIS A 220 -6.52 -18.67 8.62
N ASP A 221 -6.25 -18.41 9.91
CA ASP A 221 -7.28 -18.31 10.93
C ASP A 221 -8.24 -17.14 10.64
N PHE A 222 -7.72 -16.01 10.17
CA PHE A 222 -8.55 -14.87 9.74
C PHE A 222 -9.53 -15.25 8.62
N ALA A 223 -9.05 -15.96 7.59
CA ALA A 223 -9.91 -16.47 6.53
C ALA A 223 -10.95 -17.47 7.07
N MET A 224 -10.57 -18.34 8.02
CA MET A 224 -11.50 -19.27 8.67
C MET A 224 -12.59 -18.55 9.48
N ARG A 225 -12.28 -17.44 10.16
CA ARG A 225 -13.29 -16.60 10.82
C ARG A 225 -14.34 -16.08 9.84
N PHE A 226 -13.94 -15.68 8.63
CA PHE A 226 -14.88 -15.29 7.57
C PHE A 226 -15.67 -16.46 7.01
N SER A 227 -15.06 -17.64 6.85
CA SER A 227 -15.78 -18.87 6.48
C SER A 227 -16.92 -19.16 7.47
N ASP A 228 -16.60 -19.13 8.76
CA ASP A 228 -17.57 -19.46 9.81
C ASP A 228 -18.68 -18.41 9.91
N LEU A 229 -18.34 -17.12 9.76
CA LEU A 229 -19.31 -16.05 9.68
C LEU A 229 -20.24 -16.22 8.48
N ALA A 230 -19.70 -16.51 7.29
CA ALA A 230 -20.49 -16.72 6.08
C ALA A 230 -21.44 -17.92 6.23
N LEU A 231 -20.99 -19.04 6.80
CA LEU A 231 -21.85 -20.19 7.08
C LEU A 231 -22.93 -19.87 8.11
N SER A 232 -22.62 -19.09 9.15
CA SER A 232 -23.60 -18.66 10.15
C SER A 232 -24.71 -17.82 9.53
N GLN A 233 -24.35 -16.89 8.63
CA GLN A 233 -25.30 -16.05 7.90
C GLN A 233 -26.10 -16.87 6.88
N ALA A 234 -25.47 -17.82 6.19
CA ALA A 234 -26.14 -18.70 5.23
C ALA A 234 -27.27 -19.52 5.88
N LYS A 235 -27.05 -20.03 7.10
CA LYS A 235 -28.04 -20.82 7.86
C LYS A 235 -29.34 -20.07 8.14
N ILE A 236 -29.25 -18.76 8.36
CA ILE A 236 -30.40 -17.89 8.67
C ILE A 236 -30.88 -17.07 7.47
N CYS A 237 -30.23 -17.20 6.30
CA CYS A 237 -30.59 -16.47 5.10
C CYS A 237 -31.81 -17.09 4.42
N ALA A 238 -32.90 -16.34 4.33
CA ALA A 238 -34.12 -16.78 3.67
C ALA A 238 -34.00 -16.79 2.13
N GLU A 239 -33.20 -15.89 1.57
CA GLU A 239 -33.02 -15.75 0.13
C GLU A 239 -32.07 -16.83 -0.41
N THR A 240 -32.57 -17.68 -1.31
CA THR A 240 -31.82 -18.85 -1.79
C THR A 240 -30.57 -18.47 -2.58
N SER A 241 -30.63 -17.41 -3.39
CA SER A 241 -29.46 -16.87 -4.13
C SER A 241 -28.37 -16.42 -3.17
N ARG A 242 -28.71 -15.53 -2.23
CA ARG A 242 -27.74 -15.02 -1.25
C ARG A 242 -27.17 -16.13 -0.36
N ARG A 243 -27.99 -17.11 0.05
CA ARG A 243 -27.51 -18.27 0.81
C ARG A 243 -26.42 -19.04 0.06
N ARG A 244 -26.61 -19.31 -1.23
CA ARG A 244 -25.59 -19.99 -2.06
C ARG A 244 -24.32 -19.17 -2.21
N GLU A 245 -24.43 -17.85 -2.33
CA GLU A 245 -23.26 -16.97 -2.35
C GLU A 245 -22.48 -17.03 -1.04
N LEU A 246 -23.17 -17.02 0.10
CA LEU A 246 -22.54 -17.14 1.42
C LEU A 246 -21.87 -18.52 1.60
N GLU A 247 -22.49 -19.60 1.13
CA GLU A 247 -21.88 -20.93 1.10
C GLU A 247 -20.63 -20.96 0.21
N GLN A 248 -20.67 -20.28 -0.94
CA GLN A 248 -19.52 -20.15 -1.84
C GLN A 248 -18.40 -19.29 -1.23
N ILE A 249 -18.73 -18.20 -0.52
CA ILE A 249 -17.77 -17.40 0.25
C ILE A 249 -17.09 -18.28 1.29
N ALA A 250 -17.85 -19.10 2.02
CA ALA A 250 -17.30 -19.98 3.03
C ALA A 250 -16.29 -20.99 2.46
N GLU A 251 -16.66 -21.67 1.37
CA GLU A 251 -15.75 -22.60 0.68
C GLU A 251 -14.50 -21.87 0.15
N THR A 252 -14.67 -20.67 -0.41
CA THR A 252 -13.56 -19.85 -0.91
C THR A 252 -12.58 -19.52 0.24
N CYS A 253 -13.09 -19.05 1.38
CA CYS A 253 -12.26 -18.67 2.53
C CYS A 253 -11.55 -19.88 3.20
N ARG A 254 -12.10 -21.09 3.09
CA ARG A 254 -11.42 -22.32 3.55
C ARG A 254 -10.23 -22.69 2.68
N GLN A 255 -10.24 -22.24 1.42
CA GLN A 255 -9.19 -22.51 0.47
C GLN A 255 -8.11 -21.42 0.50
N VAL A 256 -8.49 -20.15 0.34
CA VAL A 256 -7.54 -19.04 0.13
C VAL A 256 -7.50 -18.04 1.29
N PRO A 257 -6.36 -17.36 1.53
CA PRO A 257 -5.11 -17.39 0.75
C PRO A 257 -4.10 -18.45 1.23
N TYR A 258 -4.49 -19.31 2.17
CA TYR A 258 -3.58 -20.29 2.75
C TYR A 258 -3.13 -21.35 1.74
N LYS A 259 -4.05 -21.87 0.92
CA LYS A 259 -3.75 -22.83 -0.15
C LYS A 259 -3.81 -22.14 -1.53
N PRO A 260 -3.26 -22.77 -2.59
CA PRO A 260 -3.36 -22.25 -3.95
C PRO A 260 -4.80 -21.95 -4.38
N ALA A 261 -5.01 -20.86 -5.10
CA ALA A 261 -6.27 -20.59 -5.77
C ALA A 261 -6.50 -21.60 -6.92
N ARG A 262 -7.73 -22.09 -7.06
CA ARG A 262 -8.11 -23.10 -8.06
C ARG A 262 -8.93 -22.51 -9.22
N ASN A 263 -9.50 -21.33 -9.01
CA ASN A 263 -10.43 -20.67 -9.92
C ASN A 263 -10.33 -19.14 -9.74
N PHE A 264 -10.98 -18.37 -10.62
CA PHE A 264 -10.90 -16.91 -10.64
C PHE A 264 -11.46 -16.26 -9.37
N ARG A 265 -12.56 -16.79 -8.81
CA ARG A 265 -13.13 -16.28 -7.56
C ARG A 265 -12.16 -16.43 -6.39
N GLU A 266 -11.56 -17.61 -6.26
CA GLU A 266 -10.53 -17.87 -5.25
C GLU A 266 -9.30 -16.97 -5.46
N ALA A 267 -8.88 -16.74 -6.71
CA ALA A 267 -7.77 -15.85 -7.00
C ALA A 267 -8.04 -14.41 -6.56
N VAL A 268 -9.23 -13.87 -6.86
CA VAL A 268 -9.64 -12.51 -6.45
C VAL A 268 -9.77 -12.40 -4.92
N GLN A 269 -10.39 -13.37 -4.25
CA GLN A 269 -10.50 -13.36 -2.78
C GLN A 269 -9.13 -13.49 -2.10
N SER A 270 -8.25 -14.35 -2.63
CA SER A 270 -6.88 -14.52 -2.12
C SER A 270 -6.07 -13.23 -2.23
N LEU A 271 -6.15 -12.59 -3.40
CA LEU A 271 -5.55 -11.30 -3.69
C LEU A 271 -6.05 -10.23 -2.72
N TRP A 272 -7.37 -10.12 -2.56
CA TRP A 272 -8.01 -9.15 -1.67
C TRP A 272 -7.61 -9.36 -0.21
N PHE A 273 -7.64 -10.60 0.31
CA PHE A 273 -7.23 -10.86 1.69
C PHE A 273 -5.80 -10.42 1.95
N VAL A 274 -4.85 -10.79 1.09
CA VAL A 274 -3.45 -10.39 1.28
C VAL A 274 -3.31 -8.87 1.16
N HIS A 275 -3.91 -8.24 0.16
CA HIS A 275 -3.84 -6.79 -0.03
C HIS A 275 -4.43 -6.00 1.14
N LEU A 276 -5.53 -6.49 1.71
CA LEU A 276 -6.15 -5.94 2.92
C LEU A 276 -5.24 -6.12 4.15
N ILE A 277 -4.71 -7.32 4.37
CA ILE A 277 -3.94 -7.64 5.58
C ILE A 277 -2.60 -6.90 5.61
N LEU A 278 -1.96 -6.67 4.45
CA LEU A 278 -0.77 -5.81 4.37
C LEU A 278 -1.08 -4.39 4.91
N GLN A 279 -2.31 -3.90 4.68
CA GLN A 279 -2.82 -2.61 5.18
C GLN A 279 -3.47 -2.69 6.57
N ILE A 280 -3.40 -3.84 7.25
CA ILE A 280 -3.71 -4.03 8.68
C ILE A 280 -2.40 -4.19 9.47
N GLU A 281 -1.43 -4.90 8.89
CA GLU A 281 -0.06 -5.01 9.38
C GLU A 281 0.55 -3.63 9.54
N SER A 282 0.51 -2.83 8.48
CA SER A 282 1.16 -1.53 8.39
C SER A 282 0.20 -0.45 7.89
N ASN A 283 0.38 0.80 8.32
CA ASN A 283 -0.33 1.95 7.74
C ASN A 283 0.44 2.59 6.57
N GLY A 284 1.47 1.93 6.04
CA GLY A 284 2.06 2.28 4.76
C GLY A 284 0.99 2.32 3.66
N HIS A 285 1.05 3.32 2.80
CA HIS A 285 0.14 3.48 1.67
C HIS A 285 0.88 3.20 0.36
N SER A 286 0.22 3.34 -0.79
CA SER A 286 0.79 2.97 -2.09
C SER A 286 1.13 1.48 -2.20
N LEU A 287 0.49 0.64 -1.36
CA LEU A 287 0.47 -0.79 -1.56
C LEU A 287 -0.31 -1.04 -2.86
N SER A 288 0.38 -1.59 -3.83
CA SER A 288 -0.09 -1.68 -5.21
C SER A 288 -0.28 -3.12 -5.61
N TYR A 289 -1.29 -3.38 -6.44
CA TYR A 289 -1.54 -4.71 -7.00
C TYR A 289 -0.49 -5.11 -8.05
N GLY A 290 0.17 -4.12 -8.67
CA GLY A 290 1.12 -4.37 -9.76
C GLY A 290 0.41 -4.80 -11.04
N ARG A 291 1.01 -5.72 -11.80
CA ARG A 291 0.49 -6.20 -13.10
C ARG A 291 -0.66 -7.19 -12.96
N MET A 292 -1.80 -6.72 -12.44
CA MET A 292 -2.93 -7.57 -12.07
C MET A 292 -3.50 -8.36 -13.24
N ASP A 293 -3.57 -7.74 -14.42
CA ASP A 293 -4.02 -8.40 -15.63
C ASP A 293 -3.18 -9.64 -15.94
N GLN A 294 -1.86 -9.59 -15.76
CA GLN A 294 -0.98 -10.70 -16.13
C GLN A 294 -1.11 -11.92 -15.21
N TYR A 295 -1.25 -11.72 -13.89
CA TYR A 295 -1.28 -12.85 -12.95
C TYR A 295 -2.70 -13.37 -12.66
N LEU A 296 -3.75 -12.62 -12.97
CA LEU A 296 -5.14 -13.09 -12.86
C LEU A 296 -5.66 -13.73 -14.15
N ASP A 297 -5.18 -13.32 -15.32
CA ASP A 297 -5.66 -13.80 -16.62
C ASP A 297 -5.67 -15.34 -16.77
N PRO A 298 -4.66 -16.10 -16.30
CA PRO A 298 -4.72 -17.57 -16.38
C PRO A 298 -5.90 -18.20 -15.63
N TYR A 299 -6.36 -17.57 -14.54
CA TYR A 299 -7.55 -18.03 -13.81
C TYR A 299 -8.83 -17.61 -14.51
N TYR A 300 -8.86 -16.39 -15.06
CA TYR A 300 -10.00 -15.84 -15.78
C TYR A 300 -10.27 -16.63 -17.06
N GLU A 301 -9.27 -16.82 -17.93
CA GLU A 301 -9.42 -17.57 -19.18
C GLU A 301 -9.81 -19.03 -18.94
N ALA A 302 -9.22 -19.68 -17.93
CA ALA A 302 -9.53 -21.07 -17.59
C ALA A 302 -10.99 -21.23 -17.12
N ASP A 303 -11.51 -20.28 -16.34
CA ASP A 303 -12.88 -20.32 -15.86
C ASP A 303 -13.89 -19.94 -16.93
N LEU A 304 -13.55 -18.98 -17.79
CA LEU A 304 -14.38 -18.56 -18.91
C LEU A 304 -14.53 -19.71 -19.92
N SER A 305 -13.41 -20.34 -20.30
CA SER A 305 -13.40 -21.46 -21.25
C SER A 305 -14.10 -22.71 -20.73
N SER A 306 -14.05 -22.97 -19.41
CA SER A 306 -14.74 -24.11 -18.78
C SER A 306 -16.20 -23.80 -18.39
N GLY A 307 -16.66 -22.57 -18.60
CA GLY A 307 -18.02 -22.14 -18.23
C GLY A 307 -18.25 -22.05 -16.71
N ARG A 308 -17.18 -22.00 -15.90
CA ARG A 308 -17.28 -21.79 -14.44
C ARG A 308 -17.69 -20.37 -14.08
N ILE A 309 -17.36 -19.41 -14.94
CA ILE A 309 -17.76 -18.02 -14.80
C ILE A 309 -18.16 -17.45 -16.17
N THR A 310 -19.11 -16.52 -16.18
CA THR A 310 -19.40 -15.69 -17.36
C THR A 310 -18.63 -14.37 -17.27
N GLU A 311 -18.44 -13.68 -18.41
CA GLU A 311 -17.83 -12.35 -18.41
C GLU A 311 -18.57 -11.39 -17.47
N ALA A 312 -19.91 -11.39 -17.46
CA ALA A 312 -20.71 -10.53 -16.58
C ALA A 312 -20.50 -10.86 -15.08
N GLN A 313 -20.31 -12.13 -14.72
CA GLN A 313 -19.99 -12.52 -13.35
C GLN A 313 -18.57 -12.10 -12.95
N ALA A 314 -17.62 -12.15 -13.88
CA ALA A 314 -16.26 -11.69 -13.65
C ALA A 314 -16.18 -10.16 -13.50
N ASP A 315 -16.93 -9.42 -14.32
CA ASP A 315 -17.10 -7.96 -14.26
C ASP A 315 -17.67 -7.52 -12.91
N GLU A 316 -18.74 -8.18 -12.45
CA GLU A 316 -19.32 -7.90 -11.13
C GLU A 316 -18.34 -8.21 -9.98
N LEU A 317 -17.57 -9.29 -10.10
CA LEU A 317 -16.57 -9.67 -9.11
C LEU A 317 -15.43 -8.64 -9.02
N LEU A 318 -14.95 -8.11 -10.15
CA LEU A 318 -13.97 -7.01 -10.16
C LEU A 318 -14.56 -5.71 -9.64
N CYS A 319 -15.79 -5.36 -10.03
CA CYS A 319 -16.47 -4.20 -9.46
C CYS A 319 -16.53 -4.32 -7.92
N ASN A 320 -16.83 -5.51 -7.41
CA ASN A 320 -16.76 -5.74 -5.97
C ASN A 320 -15.35 -5.55 -5.42
N LEU A 321 -14.29 -6.04 -6.08
CA LEU A 321 -12.90 -5.81 -5.68
C LEU A 321 -12.55 -4.32 -5.59
N TRP A 322 -12.96 -3.50 -6.56
CA TRP A 322 -12.73 -2.06 -6.55
C TRP A 322 -13.47 -1.38 -5.41
N LEU A 323 -14.71 -1.80 -5.15
CA LEU A 323 -15.49 -1.32 -4.01
C LEU A 323 -14.84 -1.70 -2.68
N LYS A 324 -14.33 -2.93 -2.53
CA LYS A 324 -13.56 -3.36 -1.35
C LYS A 324 -12.24 -2.60 -1.21
N THR A 325 -11.52 -2.38 -2.30
CA THR A 325 -10.30 -1.56 -2.33
C THR A 325 -10.58 -0.13 -1.85
N TYR A 326 -11.74 0.42 -2.19
CA TYR A 326 -12.19 1.73 -1.72
C TYR A 326 -12.64 1.72 -0.25
N THR A 327 -12.97 0.59 0.38
CA THR A 327 -13.37 0.58 1.80
C THR A 327 -12.23 0.90 2.76
N ILE A 328 -10.98 0.63 2.34
CA ILE A 328 -9.79 0.90 3.13
C ILE A 328 -9.61 2.41 3.29
N ASN A 329 -9.25 2.85 4.48
CA ASN A 329 -9.02 4.26 4.77
C ASN A 329 -7.82 4.46 5.69
N LYS A 330 -7.22 5.65 5.65
CA LYS A 330 -6.09 6.04 6.49
C LYS A 330 -6.27 7.47 6.95
N ILE A 331 -6.15 7.68 8.25
CA ILE A 331 -6.05 9.01 8.84
C ILE A 331 -4.59 9.44 8.92
N ARG A 332 -4.33 10.72 8.68
CA ARG A 332 -3.02 11.38 8.77
C ARG A 332 -3.13 12.62 9.66
N SER A 333 -2.00 13.14 10.15
CA SER A 333 -1.92 14.46 10.78
C SER A 333 -2.42 15.53 9.81
N TRP A 334 -2.94 16.65 10.32
CA TRP A 334 -3.39 17.73 9.45
C TRP A 334 -2.23 18.31 8.62
N THR A 335 -1.06 18.47 9.22
CA THR A 335 0.18 18.95 8.59
C THR A 335 0.59 18.13 7.38
N HIS A 336 0.38 16.81 7.43
CA HIS A 336 0.61 15.91 6.30
C HIS A 336 -0.57 15.94 5.32
N THR A 337 -1.81 15.91 5.80
CA THR A 337 -3.04 15.83 4.99
C THR A 337 -3.11 16.94 3.94
N GLN A 338 -2.61 18.14 4.22
CA GLN A 338 -2.56 19.25 3.27
C GLN A 338 -1.79 18.93 1.97
N PHE A 339 -0.89 17.94 2.00
CA PHE A 339 -0.09 17.48 0.86
C PHE A 339 -0.59 16.13 0.31
N SER A 340 -1.69 15.58 0.85
CA SER A 340 -2.28 14.29 0.48
C SER A 340 -3.80 14.34 0.61
N ALA A 341 -4.42 15.39 0.08
CA ALA A 341 -5.85 15.62 0.20
C ALA A 341 -6.68 14.58 -0.58
N GLY A 342 -7.87 14.25 -0.07
CA GLY A 342 -8.79 13.29 -0.68
C GLY A 342 -8.74 11.89 -0.06
N SER A 343 -8.05 11.75 1.08
CA SER A 343 -7.79 10.49 1.78
C SER A 343 -7.28 9.36 0.87
N PRO A 344 -6.30 9.62 -0.01
CA PRO A 344 -5.84 8.63 -0.97
C PRO A 344 -5.02 7.54 -0.27
N LEU A 345 -5.14 6.33 -0.80
CA LEU A 345 -4.27 5.20 -0.48
C LEU A 345 -3.37 4.80 -1.65
N TYR A 346 -3.63 5.33 -2.84
CA TYR A 346 -2.83 5.12 -4.04
C TYR A 346 -2.63 3.63 -4.38
N GLN A 347 -3.69 2.82 -4.23
CA GLN A 347 -3.62 1.38 -4.49
C GLN A 347 -3.59 1.14 -6.00
N ASN A 348 -2.39 1.10 -6.58
CA ASN A 348 -2.21 1.08 -8.04
C ASN A 348 -2.50 -0.30 -8.65
N VAL A 349 -3.19 -0.30 -9.79
CA VAL A 349 -3.31 -1.46 -10.69
C VAL A 349 -2.69 -1.09 -12.02
N THR A 350 -1.70 -1.87 -12.45
CA THR A 350 -1.06 -1.72 -13.76
C THR A 350 -1.60 -2.78 -14.73
N ILE A 351 -1.89 -2.38 -15.96
CA ILE A 351 -2.30 -3.26 -17.06
C ILE A 351 -1.56 -2.94 -18.36
N GLY A 352 -1.62 -3.86 -19.32
CA GLY A 352 -0.97 -3.71 -20.64
C GLY A 352 0.56 -3.80 -20.53
N GLY A 353 1.27 -3.06 -21.38
CA GLY A 353 2.73 -3.08 -21.47
C GLY A 353 3.26 -4.26 -22.27
N GLN A 354 4.51 -4.64 -22.04
CA GLN A 354 5.16 -5.74 -22.75
C GLN A 354 5.43 -6.95 -21.86
N ARG A 355 5.57 -8.11 -22.48
CA ARG A 355 6.16 -9.34 -21.91
C ARG A 355 7.28 -9.82 -22.81
N LEU A 356 8.12 -10.72 -22.30
CA LEU A 356 9.13 -11.40 -23.11
C LEU A 356 8.63 -12.79 -23.47
N ASP A 357 8.75 -13.15 -24.75
CA ASP A 357 8.54 -14.50 -25.22
C ASP A 357 9.74 -15.41 -24.89
N ALA A 358 9.60 -16.71 -25.14
CA ALA A 358 10.63 -17.70 -24.81
C ALA A 358 11.97 -17.46 -25.52
N ASP A 359 11.95 -16.83 -26.70
CA ASP A 359 13.16 -16.42 -27.45
C ASP A 359 13.73 -15.08 -26.96
N GLY A 360 13.11 -14.47 -25.95
CA GLY A 360 13.47 -13.18 -25.39
C GLY A 360 12.95 -11.98 -26.17
N SER A 361 12.19 -12.15 -27.26
CA SER A 361 11.60 -11.03 -28.00
C SER A 361 10.48 -10.37 -27.20
N PRO A 362 10.35 -9.02 -27.25
CA PRO A 362 9.26 -8.33 -26.57
C PRO A 362 7.96 -8.44 -27.38
N HIS A 363 6.86 -8.72 -26.70
CA HIS A 363 5.52 -8.77 -27.27
C HIS A 363 4.54 -7.98 -26.41
N ASP A 364 3.48 -7.45 -27.02
CA ASP A 364 2.36 -6.83 -26.30
C ASP A 364 1.78 -7.80 -25.26
N ALA A 365 1.48 -7.27 -24.07
CA ALA A 365 0.95 -8.03 -22.94
C ALA A 365 -0.55 -7.84 -22.71
N THR A 366 -1.26 -7.11 -23.58
CA THR A 366 -2.70 -6.94 -23.47
C THR A 366 -3.40 -8.30 -23.61
N ASN A 367 -4.33 -8.59 -22.70
CA ASN A 367 -5.09 -9.84 -22.66
C ASN A 367 -6.56 -9.57 -22.24
N PRO A 368 -7.47 -10.56 -22.27
CA PRO A 368 -8.87 -10.36 -21.88
C PRO A 368 -9.03 -9.75 -20.47
N MET A 369 -8.16 -10.09 -19.53
CA MET A 369 -8.15 -9.48 -18.19
C MET A 369 -7.82 -7.97 -18.22
N SER A 370 -6.93 -7.50 -19.11
CA SER A 370 -6.63 -6.07 -19.29
C SER A 370 -7.89 -5.28 -19.68
N TRP A 371 -8.69 -5.80 -20.62
CA TRP A 371 -9.94 -5.19 -21.06
C TRP A 371 -11.00 -5.18 -19.95
N LEU A 372 -11.14 -6.30 -19.23
CA LEU A 372 -12.09 -6.42 -18.13
C LEU A 372 -11.75 -5.47 -16.96
N ILE A 373 -10.47 -5.25 -16.67
CA ILE A 373 -10.02 -4.26 -15.67
C ILE A 373 -10.36 -2.84 -16.13
N LEU A 374 -10.07 -2.45 -17.38
CA LEU A 374 -10.45 -1.13 -17.91
C LEU A 374 -11.94 -0.86 -17.74
N LYS A 375 -12.78 -1.81 -18.19
CA LYS A 375 -14.24 -1.73 -18.14
C LYS A 375 -14.75 -1.60 -16.71
N SER A 376 -14.36 -2.52 -15.82
CA SER A 376 -14.87 -2.54 -14.44
C SER A 376 -14.44 -1.31 -13.63
N VAL A 377 -13.24 -0.77 -13.86
CA VAL A 377 -12.81 0.50 -13.23
C VAL A 377 -13.64 1.68 -13.75
N ALA A 378 -13.89 1.74 -15.06
CA ALA A 378 -14.72 2.79 -15.66
C ALA A 378 -16.17 2.75 -15.14
N GLN A 379 -16.75 1.55 -15.02
CA GLN A 379 -18.07 1.34 -14.43
C GLN A 379 -18.14 1.77 -12.97
N CYS A 380 -17.12 1.42 -12.18
CA CYS A 380 -17.08 1.78 -10.76
C CYS A 380 -16.90 3.27 -10.54
N HIS A 381 -16.14 3.98 -11.38
CA HIS A 381 -15.98 5.43 -11.30
C HIS A 381 -15.65 5.90 -9.86
N LEU A 382 -14.60 5.32 -9.29
CA LEU A 382 -14.07 5.59 -7.95
C LEU A 382 -12.63 6.06 -8.04
N THR A 383 -12.12 6.64 -6.95
CA THR A 383 -10.71 7.05 -6.85
C THR A 383 -9.75 5.89 -6.60
N GLN A 384 -10.26 4.69 -6.35
CA GLN A 384 -9.49 3.47 -6.13
C GLN A 384 -10.11 2.33 -6.96
N PRO A 385 -9.29 1.45 -7.58
CA PRO A 385 -7.82 1.49 -7.60
C PRO A 385 -7.29 2.69 -8.41
N ASN A 386 -6.00 3.00 -8.29
CA ASN A 386 -5.33 3.95 -9.19
C ASN A 386 -4.89 3.21 -10.47
N LEU A 387 -5.61 3.38 -11.58
CA LEU A 387 -5.37 2.59 -12.79
C LEU A 387 -4.26 3.18 -13.66
N THR A 388 -3.31 2.35 -14.06
CA THR A 388 -2.21 2.71 -14.97
C THR A 388 -2.11 1.75 -16.14
N VAL A 389 -2.04 2.30 -17.36
CA VAL A 389 -1.72 1.57 -18.58
C VAL A 389 -0.24 1.75 -18.90
N ARG A 390 0.47 0.64 -19.13
CA ARG A 390 1.82 0.67 -19.69
C ARG A 390 1.74 0.79 -21.21
N TYR A 391 2.11 1.95 -21.71
CA TYR A 391 2.23 2.24 -23.13
C TYR A 391 3.54 1.69 -23.69
N HIS A 392 3.49 1.17 -24.92
CA HIS A 392 4.64 0.91 -25.76
C HIS A 392 4.25 1.16 -27.21
N LYS A 393 5.24 1.34 -28.10
CA LYS A 393 4.98 1.73 -29.49
C LYS A 393 4.17 0.72 -30.32
N SER A 394 4.06 -0.52 -29.85
CA SER A 394 3.33 -1.60 -30.51
C SER A 394 2.04 -1.97 -29.76
N LEU A 395 1.59 -1.12 -28.83
CA LEU A 395 0.33 -1.30 -28.13
C LEU A 395 -0.82 -1.28 -29.15
N PRO A 396 -1.77 -2.24 -29.10
CA PRO A 396 -2.89 -2.28 -30.04
C PRO A 396 -3.72 -0.98 -30.04
N ASP A 397 -4.03 -0.47 -31.24
CA ASP A 397 -4.76 0.80 -31.43
C ASP A 397 -6.17 0.76 -30.81
N ASP A 398 -6.82 -0.40 -30.83
CA ASP A 398 -8.12 -0.63 -30.22
C ASP A 398 -8.05 -0.55 -28.69
N PHE A 399 -7.06 -1.17 -28.06
CA PHE A 399 -6.86 -1.08 -26.62
C PHE A 399 -6.49 0.32 -26.17
N MET A 400 -5.62 1.02 -26.93
CA MET A 400 -5.31 2.42 -26.65
C MET A 400 -6.57 3.30 -26.79
N SER A 401 -7.39 3.06 -27.80
CA SER A 401 -8.67 3.77 -27.98
C SER A 401 -9.62 3.52 -26.80
N GLU A 402 -9.69 2.30 -26.30
CA GLU A 402 -10.50 1.94 -25.13
C GLU A 402 -10.00 2.64 -23.86
N ALA A 403 -8.69 2.70 -23.64
CA ALA A 403 -8.10 3.46 -22.53
C ALA A 403 -8.46 4.96 -22.62
N ILE A 404 -8.49 5.54 -23.82
CA ILE A 404 -8.95 6.93 -24.02
C ILE A 404 -10.45 7.09 -23.73
N GLN A 405 -11.29 6.08 -24.00
CA GLN A 405 -12.70 6.13 -23.56
C GLN A 405 -12.82 6.19 -22.04
N VAL A 406 -11.95 5.48 -21.30
CA VAL A 406 -11.90 5.60 -19.84
C VAL A 406 -11.50 7.02 -19.42
N VAL A 407 -10.51 7.64 -20.07
CA VAL A 407 -10.15 9.06 -19.81
C VAL A 407 -11.36 9.98 -19.99
N ARG A 408 -12.17 9.76 -21.03
CA ARG A 408 -13.39 10.54 -21.31
C ARG A 408 -14.46 10.43 -20.22
N CYS A 409 -14.40 9.40 -19.37
CA CYS A 409 -15.29 9.28 -18.21
C CYS A 409 -15.03 10.36 -17.14
N GLY A 410 -13.91 11.08 -17.21
CA GLY A 410 -13.70 12.32 -16.45
C GLY A 410 -13.34 12.15 -14.97
N PHE A 411 -12.73 11.02 -14.60
CA PHE A 411 -12.27 10.75 -13.22
C PHE A 411 -10.74 10.65 -13.08
N GLY A 412 -9.99 11.04 -14.12
CA GLY A 412 -8.53 11.19 -14.07
C GLY A 412 -7.71 9.91 -14.32
N MET A 413 -8.34 8.84 -14.81
CA MET A 413 -7.69 7.56 -15.11
C MET A 413 -8.00 7.11 -16.55
N PRO A 414 -7.21 6.16 -17.11
CA PRO A 414 -5.94 5.66 -16.58
C PRO A 414 -4.82 6.71 -16.69
N ALA A 415 -3.81 6.57 -15.83
CA ALA A 415 -2.50 7.15 -16.08
C ALA A 415 -1.74 6.31 -17.12
N PHE A 416 -0.70 6.89 -17.74
CA PHE A 416 0.13 6.19 -18.72
C PHE A 416 1.60 6.21 -18.29
N ASN A 417 2.22 5.03 -18.23
CA ASN A 417 3.67 4.89 -18.14
C ASN A 417 4.24 4.51 -19.50
N ASP A 418 5.43 5.01 -19.84
CA ASP A 418 6.08 4.77 -21.12
C ASP A 418 7.18 3.70 -21.01
N ASP A 419 6.91 2.50 -21.54
CA ASP A 419 7.86 1.39 -21.58
C ASP A 419 9.16 1.79 -22.32
N GLU A 420 9.08 2.65 -23.34
CA GLU A 420 10.24 3.03 -24.16
C GLU A 420 11.25 3.88 -23.36
N ALA A 421 10.80 4.55 -22.30
CA ALA A 421 11.67 5.31 -21.39
C ALA A 421 12.04 4.49 -20.14
N ILE A 422 11.09 3.78 -19.55
CA ILE A 422 11.24 3.15 -18.24
C ILE A 422 12.09 1.88 -18.33
N ILE A 423 11.85 1.01 -19.32
CA ILE A 423 12.59 -0.25 -19.45
C ILE A 423 14.10 0.01 -19.66
N PRO A 424 14.54 0.90 -20.59
CA PRO A 424 15.95 1.22 -20.72
C PRO A 424 16.55 1.84 -19.46
N SER A 425 15.79 2.69 -18.75
CA SER A 425 16.24 3.29 -17.48
C SER A 425 16.47 2.25 -16.39
N PHE A 426 15.58 1.26 -16.28
CA PHE A 426 15.72 0.14 -15.35
C PHE A 426 16.96 -0.70 -15.64
N ILE A 427 17.16 -1.08 -16.90
CA ILE A 427 18.34 -1.85 -17.33
C ILE A 427 19.62 -1.05 -17.06
N ALA A 428 19.64 0.25 -17.36
CA ALA A 428 20.78 1.11 -17.07
C ALA A 428 21.11 1.23 -15.57
N LYS A 429 20.10 1.05 -14.70
CA LYS A 429 20.26 1.01 -13.24
C LYS A 429 20.60 -0.38 -12.69
N GLY A 430 20.76 -1.38 -13.55
CA GLY A 430 21.18 -2.74 -13.18
C GLY A 430 20.03 -3.72 -12.93
N VAL A 431 18.78 -3.35 -13.22
CA VAL A 431 17.66 -4.30 -13.21
C VAL A 431 17.85 -5.30 -14.35
N SER A 432 17.60 -6.59 -14.09
CA SER A 432 17.66 -7.61 -15.14
C SER A 432 16.69 -7.28 -16.26
N ARG A 433 16.99 -7.72 -17.48
CA ARG A 433 16.11 -7.45 -18.62
C ARG A 433 14.72 -8.04 -18.38
N GLU A 434 14.66 -9.26 -17.86
CA GLU A 434 13.43 -9.97 -17.58
C GLU A 434 12.56 -9.21 -16.56
N ASP A 435 13.17 -8.71 -15.51
CA ASP A 435 12.47 -7.95 -14.48
C ASP A 435 12.09 -6.54 -14.94
N ALA A 436 12.94 -5.90 -15.76
CA ALA A 436 12.65 -4.60 -16.35
C ALA A 436 11.39 -4.66 -17.23
N TYR A 437 11.21 -5.71 -18.05
CA TYR A 437 9.97 -5.87 -18.82
C TYR A 437 8.74 -6.16 -17.94
N ASN A 438 8.95 -6.60 -16.70
CA ASN A 438 7.89 -6.91 -15.74
C ASN A 438 7.61 -5.80 -14.72
N TYR A 439 8.13 -4.58 -14.91
CA TYR A 439 7.85 -3.47 -14.00
C TYR A 439 6.34 -3.16 -13.90
N SER A 440 5.93 -2.53 -12.80
CA SER A 440 4.62 -1.92 -12.67
C SER A 440 4.73 -0.50 -12.13
N ALA A 441 3.65 0.26 -12.28
CA ALA A 441 3.46 1.44 -11.44
C ALA A 441 3.24 1.02 -9.99
N ILE A 442 3.68 1.85 -9.07
CA ILE A 442 3.45 1.75 -7.63
C ILE A 442 2.88 3.09 -7.21
N GLY A 443 1.85 3.13 -6.36
CA GLY A 443 1.33 4.41 -5.85
C GLY A 443 0.79 5.32 -6.95
N CYS A 444 1.56 6.39 -7.24
CA CYS A 444 1.21 7.42 -8.20
C CYS A 444 1.78 7.13 -9.60
N VAL A 445 3.08 7.38 -9.79
CA VAL A 445 3.76 7.34 -11.09
C VAL A 445 5.11 6.62 -11.04
N GLU A 446 5.60 6.36 -9.83
CA GLU A 446 6.82 5.63 -9.59
C GLU A 446 6.70 4.20 -10.09
N THR A 447 7.84 3.61 -10.44
CA THR A 447 7.88 2.27 -11.02
C THR A 447 8.85 1.41 -10.25
N ALA A 448 8.49 0.13 -10.11
CA ALA A 448 9.29 -0.89 -9.46
C ALA A 448 9.01 -2.24 -10.11
N VAL A 449 9.82 -3.24 -9.76
CA VAL A 449 9.55 -4.64 -10.13
C VAL A 449 8.72 -5.29 -9.02
N PRO A 450 7.46 -5.68 -9.27
CA PRO A 450 6.61 -6.31 -8.26
C PRO A 450 7.26 -7.54 -7.63
N GLY A 451 7.23 -7.61 -6.30
CA GLY A 451 7.77 -8.72 -5.53
C GLY A 451 9.29 -8.84 -5.52
N LYS A 452 10.03 -7.87 -6.10
CA LYS A 452 11.51 -7.89 -6.18
C LYS A 452 12.14 -6.51 -5.92
N TRP A 453 11.38 -5.60 -5.34
CA TRP A 453 11.85 -4.26 -5.03
C TRP A 453 11.62 -3.97 -3.56
N GLY A 454 12.52 -3.18 -2.98
CA GLY A 454 12.33 -2.66 -1.62
C GLY A 454 11.16 -1.69 -1.52
N TYR A 455 11.01 -1.06 -0.36
CA TYR A 455 10.04 -0.01 -0.20
C TYR A 455 10.41 1.28 -0.95
N ARG A 456 9.41 2.14 -1.16
CA ARG A 456 9.59 3.54 -1.57
C ARG A 456 10.55 3.73 -2.76
N CYS A 457 10.21 3.13 -3.90
CA CYS A 457 10.86 3.48 -5.19
C CYS A 457 10.73 4.99 -5.53
N THR A 458 9.76 5.67 -4.91
CA THR A 458 9.76 7.11 -4.62
C THR A 458 9.15 7.35 -3.23
N GLY A 459 9.03 8.62 -2.83
CA GLY A 459 8.24 9.00 -1.66
C GLY A 459 9.02 8.99 -0.36
N MET A 460 10.34 9.15 -0.43
CA MET A 460 11.20 9.37 0.74
C MET A 460 11.02 10.79 1.29
N SER A 461 11.79 11.76 0.80
CA SER A 461 11.67 13.17 1.20
C SER A 461 11.17 14.06 0.07
N PHE A 462 10.50 15.15 0.43
CA PHE A 462 10.10 16.22 -0.48
C PHE A 462 10.94 17.47 -0.23
N LEU A 463 11.71 17.91 -1.23
CA LEU A 463 12.50 19.14 -1.18
C LEU A 463 11.74 20.30 -1.83
N ASN A 464 11.58 21.40 -1.09
CA ASN A 464 10.97 22.63 -1.60
C ASN A 464 11.99 23.46 -2.39
N PHE A 465 12.07 23.26 -3.71
CA PHE A 465 13.01 23.96 -4.60
C PHE A 465 12.88 25.49 -4.56
N PRO A 466 11.66 26.08 -4.63
CA PRO A 466 11.50 27.54 -4.48
C PRO A 466 12.07 28.07 -3.16
N LYS A 467 11.81 27.40 -2.04
CA LYS A 467 12.37 27.79 -0.74
C LYS A 467 13.89 27.63 -0.71
N ALA A 468 14.42 26.53 -1.26
CA ALA A 468 15.86 26.31 -1.37
C ALA A 468 16.54 27.44 -2.16
N LEU A 469 15.97 27.84 -3.30
CA LEU A 469 16.49 28.94 -4.10
C LEU A 469 16.48 30.25 -3.31
N LEU A 470 15.40 30.57 -2.60
CA LEU A 470 15.34 31.76 -1.74
C LEU A 470 16.41 31.74 -0.66
N ILE A 471 16.64 30.60 0.00
CA ILE A 471 17.71 30.43 0.98
C ILE A 471 19.08 30.69 0.34
N GLY A 472 19.36 30.07 -0.81
CA GLY A 472 20.60 30.27 -1.56
C GLY A 472 20.84 31.74 -1.90
N MET A 473 19.83 32.41 -2.46
CA MET A 473 19.88 33.83 -2.83
C MET A 473 20.08 34.76 -1.62
N ASN A 474 19.74 34.33 -0.41
CA ASN A 474 19.99 35.06 0.84
C ASN A 474 21.30 34.61 1.52
N GLY A 475 22.25 34.12 0.73
CA GLY A 475 23.56 33.69 1.21
C GLY A 475 23.54 32.37 1.98
N GLY A 476 22.46 31.59 1.92
CA GLY A 476 22.26 30.36 2.70
C GLY A 476 21.54 30.57 4.03
N THR A 477 20.86 31.71 4.20
CA THR A 477 19.99 32.00 5.35
C THR A 477 18.53 31.87 4.94
N ASP A 478 17.72 31.17 5.74
CA ASP A 478 16.27 31.14 5.56
C ASP A 478 15.66 32.51 5.89
N PRO A 479 15.04 33.21 4.91
CA PRO A 479 14.55 34.56 5.14
C PRO A 479 13.41 34.66 6.17
N ALA A 480 12.65 33.58 6.35
CA ALA A 480 11.51 33.57 7.28
C ALA A 480 11.95 33.46 8.74
N SER A 481 12.92 32.59 9.04
CA SER A 481 13.43 32.39 10.40
C SER A 481 14.68 33.19 10.74
N GLY A 482 15.44 33.66 9.74
CA GLY A 482 16.77 34.23 9.93
C GLY A 482 17.87 33.19 10.20
N THR A 483 17.54 31.89 10.14
CA THR A 483 18.49 30.80 10.43
C THR A 483 19.52 30.66 9.32
N LYS A 484 20.80 30.77 9.66
CA LYS A 484 21.93 30.50 8.77
C LYS A 484 22.15 28.98 8.67
N LEU A 485 21.95 28.41 7.49
CA LEU A 485 22.02 26.97 7.25
C LEU A 485 23.37 26.53 6.67
N PHE A 486 23.88 27.32 5.70
CA PHE A 486 25.16 27.10 5.03
C PHE A 486 25.64 28.40 4.35
N ASP A 487 26.82 28.38 3.72
CA ASP A 487 27.29 29.50 2.87
C ASP A 487 27.01 29.23 1.38
N ALA A 488 26.12 30.02 0.80
CA ALA A 488 25.77 29.92 -0.62
C ALA A 488 26.70 30.74 -1.54
N GLY A 489 27.70 31.46 -1.00
CA GLY A 489 28.62 32.29 -1.78
C GLY A 489 28.20 33.75 -1.93
N GLY A 490 27.43 34.28 -0.97
CA GLY A 490 27.04 35.69 -0.89
C GLY A 490 25.55 35.95 -1.16
N HIS A 491 25.12 37.18 -0.89
CA HIS A 491 23.74 37.61 -1.09
C HIS A 491 23.48 37.99 -2.55
N PHE A 492 22.29 37.69 -3.06
CA PHE A 492 21.90 37.90 -4.46
C PHE A 492 22.15 39.32 -4.98
N ARG A 493 21.97 40.34 -4.13
CA ARG A 493 22.27 41.75 -4.48
C ARG A 493 23.74 42.01 -4.86
N ASN A 494 24.64 41.09 -4.53
CA ASN A 494 26.06 41.19 -4.84
C ASN A 494 26.44 40.39 -6.10
N PHE A 495 25.49 39.68 -6.72
CA PHE A 495 25.74 38.92 -7.94
C PHE A 495 25.81 39.87 -9.14
N SER A 496 26.79 39.64 -10.01
CA SER A 496 27.09 40.50 -11.15
C SER A 496 26.59 39.94 -12.48
N CYS A 497 26.32 38.64 -12.54
CA CYS A 497 25.87 37.94 -13.74
C CYS A 497 25.04 36.69 -13.42
N TRP A 498 24.44 36.09 -14.45
CA TRP A 498 23.66 34.85 -14.32
C TRP A 498 24.51 33.66 -13.83
N ASP A 499 25.79 33.61 -14.18
CA ASP A 499 26.68 32.53 -13.72
C ASP A 499 26.86 32.55 -12.20
N ASP A 500 26.78 33.71 -11.56
CA ASP A 500 26.82 33.81 -10.09
C ASP A 500 25.56 33.17 -9.48
N VAL A 501 24.40 33.35 -10.11
CA VAL A 501 23.14 32.70 -9.73
C VAL A 501 23.24 31.19 -9.90
N LEU A 502 23.77 30.71 -11.04
CA LEU A 502 23.94 29.28 -11.29
C LEU A 502 24.91 28.63 -10.31
N LYS A 503 26.02 29.29 -9.97
CA LYS A 503 26.96 28.81 -8.94
C LYS A 503 26.33 28.76 -7.56
N CYS A 504 25.54 29.78 -7.20
CA CYS A 504 24.77 29.80 -5.96
C CYS A 504 23.77 28.64 -5.91
N TRP A 505 23.03 28.41 -7.01
CA TRP A 505 22.07 27.31 -7.11
C TRP A 505 22.76 25.93 -7.03
N ASP A 506 23.87 25.71 -7.74
CA ASP A 506 24.61 24.45 -7.68
C ASP A 506 25.07 24.14 -6.25
N LYS A 507 25.65 25.12 -5.54
CA LYS A 507 26.01 24.97 -4.12
C LYS A 507 24.80 24.66 -3.26
N THR A 508 23.71 25.39 -3.47
CA THR A 508 22.47 25.25 -2.70
C THR A 508 21.89 23.87 -2.88
N ILE A 509 21.69 23.40 -4.11
CA ILE A 509 21.04 22.12 -4.35
C ILE A 509 21.91 20.96 -3.86
N ARG A 510 23.25 21.04 -4.00
CA ARG A 510 24.17 20.04 -3.43
C ARG A 510 24.05 19.94 -1.91
N GLN A 511 23.94 21.09 -1.23
CA GLN A 511 23.75 21.13 0.21
C GLN A 511 22.38 20.55 0.59
N MET A 512 21.31 20.96 -0.09
CA MET A 512 19.96 20.42 0.18
C MET A 512 19.90 18.91 -0.06
N THR A 513 20.50 18.40 -1.14
CA THR A 513 20.56 16.97 -1.43
C THR A 513 21.33 16.22 -0.35
N ARG A 514 22.44 16.76 0.15
CA ARG A 514 23.19 16.14 1.26
C ARG A 514 22.31 15.99 2.49
N GLU A 515 21.65 17.06 2.93
CA GLU A 515 20.82 17.00 4.13
C GLU A 515 19.57 16.14 3.93
N MET A 516 19.01 16.11 2.72
CA MET A 516 17.90 15.22 2.38
C MET A 516 18.31 13.75 2.53
N VAL A 517 19.46 13.36 1.98
CA VAL A 517 19.98 11.99 2.13
C VAL A 517 20.30 11.67 3.58
N THR A 518 20.82 12.63 4.37
CA THR A 518 21.05 12.45 5.81
C THR A 518 19.74 12.17 6.55
N ILE A 519 18.69 12.94 6.27
CA ILE A 519 17.37 12.75 6.86
C ILE A 519 16.79 11.40 6.44
N ASP A 520 16.82 11.07 5.14
CA ASP A 520 16.28 9.83 4.61
C ASP A 520 16.98 8.60 5.20
N ALA A 521 18.31 8.60 5.25
CA ALA A 521 19.09 7.52 5.85
C ALA A 521 18.80 7.36 7.35
N THR A 522 18.54 8.47 8.05
CA THR A 522 18.13 8.41 9.46
C THR A 522 16.73 7.80 9.59
N CYS A 523 15.76 8.22 8.76
CA CYS A 523 14.43 7.63 8.72
C CYS A 523 14.50 6.11 8.45
N ASP A 524 15.30 5.69 7.46
CA ASP A 524 15.47 4.29 7.09
C ASP A 524 16.05 3.45 8.23
N MET A 525 17.12 3.94 8.87
CA MET A 525 17.73 3.28 10.02
C MET A 525 16.71 3.08 11.16
N VAL A 526 15.91 4.10 11.48
CA VAL A 526 14.93 3.98 12.57
C VAL A 526 13.78 3.08 12.15
N LEU A 527 13.28 3.15 10.91
CA LEU A 527 12.29 2.20 10.40
C LEU A 527 12.78 0.76 10.49
N GLU A 528 14.03 0.48 10.10
CA GLU A 528 14.66 -0.84 10.23
C GLU A 528 14.69 -1.32 11.70
N GLN A 529 14.95 -0.42 12.64
CA GLN A 529 15.05 -0.74 14.07
C GLN A 529 13.71 -0.90 14.78
N GLU A 530 12.67 -0.19 14.32
CA GLU A 530 11.41 0.00 15.05
C GLU A 530 10.20 -0.65 14.38
N THR A 531 10.33 -1.06 13.13
CA THR A 531 9.26 -1.70 12.37
C THR A 531 9.68 -3.03 11.79
N ALA A 532 8.72 -3.93 11.57
CA ALA A 532 8.92 -5.14 10.78
C ALA A 532 7.59 -5.53 10.14
N ASP A 533 7.58 -5.50 8.81
CA ASP A 533 6.44 -5.87 7.96
C ASP A 533 6.69 -7.29 7.44
N VAL A 534 6.21 -8.27 8.20
CA VAL A 534 6.53 -9.69 8.05
C VAL A 534 5.80 -10.31 6.86
N LEU A 535 4.49 -10.04 6.71
CA LEU A 535 3.73 -10.56 5.56
C LEU A 535 4.26 -9.95 4.26
N CYS A 536 4.49 -8.64 4.27
CA CYS A 536 5.04 -7.92 3.12
C CYS A 536 6.40 -8.48 2.69
N SER A 537 7.29 -8.69 3.67
CA SER A 537 8.62 -9.26 3.41
C SER A 537 8.56 -10.71 2.96
N ALA A 538 7.71 -11.56 3.55
CA ALA A 538 7.56 -12.95 3.12
C ALA A 538 7.17 -13.09 1.65
N LEU A 539 6.43 -12.11 1.13
CA LEU A 539 5.93 -12.06 -0.24
C LEU A 539 6.84 -11.23 -1.18
N THR A 540 8.07 -10.94 -0.77
CA THR A 540 9.06 -10.21 -1.57
C THR A 540 10.34 -11.01 -1.65
N ASP A 541 10.81 -11.26 -2.87
CA ASP A 541 12.07 -11.92 -3.14
C ASP A 541 13.22 -10.94 -2.89
N ASP A 542 14.30 -11.31 -2.22
CA ASP A 542 14.70 -12.66 -1.77
C ASP A 542 14.59 -12.84 -0.25
N CYS A 543 13.64 -12.17 0.42
CA CYS A 543 13.62 -12.02 1.88
C CYS A 543 13.70 -13.37 2.62
N ILE A 544 12.95 -14.38 2.17
CA ILE A 544 13.01 -15.74 2.72
C ILE A 544 14.37 -16.40 2.49
N GLU A 545 14.97 -16.20 1.32
CA GLU A 545 16.27 -16.80 1.00
C GLU A 545 17.39 -16.16 1.82
N ARG A 546 17.30 -14.86 2.14
CA ARG A 546 18.28 -14.13 2.95
C ARG A 546 18.04 -14.25 4.45
N GLY A 547 16.80 -14.44 4.87
CA GLY A 547 16.39 -14.48 6.28
C GLY A 547 16.27 -13.09 6.90
N LEU A 548 15.92 -12.09 6.09
CA LEU A 548 15.85 -10.68 6.44
C LEU A 548 14.53 -10.09 5.93
N THR A 549 14.01 -9.09 6.62
CA THR A 549 12.90 -8.27 6.13
C THR A 549 13.34 -7.39 4.96
N ILE A 550 12.38 -6.79 4.25
CA ILE A 550 12.68 -5.85 3.16
C ILE A 550 13.57 -4.71 3.64
N LYS A 551 13.29 -4.17 4.83
CA LYS A 551 14.00 -2.99 5.36
C LYS A 551 15.45 -3.29 5.74
N GLU A 552 15.75 -4.54 6.07
CA GLU A 552 17.09 -5.04 6.39
C GLU A 552 17.90 -5.45 5.14
N GLY A 553 17.38 -5.22 3.93
CA GLY A 553 18.02 -5.61 2.67
C GLY A 553 17.75 -7.06 2.26
N GLY A 554 16.55 -7.56 2.54
CA GLY A 554 16.04 -8.89 2.17
C GLY A 554 16.08 -9.22 0.69
#